data_AF-A0A849MGJ9-F1
#
_entry.id   AF-A0A849MGJ9-F1
#
_cell.length_a   1.000
_cell.length_b   1.000
_cell.length_c   1.000
_cell.angle_alpha   90.00
_cell.angle_beta   90.00
_cell.angle_gamma   90.00
#
_symmetry.space_group_name_H-M   'P 1'
#
loop_
_entity.id
_entity.type
_entity.pdbx_description
1 polymer ?
#
loop_
_entity_poly.entity_id
_entity_poly.type
_entity_poly.pdbx_seq_one_letter_code
_entity_poly.pdbx_strand_id
1 'polypeptide(L)'
;MSNISQIEEKLYSKNKSVRLKALKLMLKHPDSTSLQLIKCLCSSDNRNFEFFKIFELEKAMHAAWDRIKGVTDESIYIYLTDFYKQDEQANFSLVEHILLKIDTKKAAEQLQIIKNRKEAGKN
;
A
#
# COMPACT_ATOMS: atom_id res chain seq x y z
N MET A 1 2.71 23.03 -7.05
CA MET A 1 2.66 21.59 -6.70
C MET A 1 3.96 21.23 -6.00
N SER A 2 3.91 20.49 -4.90
CA SER A 2 5.12 20.02 -4.19
C SER A 2 5.87 19.02 -5.06
N ASN A 3 7.21 19.06 -5.09
CA ASN A 3 8.01 18.11 -5.86
C ASN A 3 7.85 16.69 -5.27
N ILE A 4 7.49 15.71 -6.10
CA ILE A 4 7.22 14.34 -5.67
C ILE A 4 8.43 13.67 -4.99
N SER A 5 9.65 13.97 -5.44
CA SER A 5 10.88 13.46 -4.84
C SER A 5 11.06 13.96 -3.40
N GLN A 6 10.70 15.22 -3.14
CA GLN A 6 10.74 15.77 -1.79
C GLN A 6 9.68 15.13 -0.89
N ILE A 7 8.50 14.79 -1.44
CA ILE A 7 7.47 14.08 -0.68
C ILE A 7 7.99 12.69 -0.29
N GLU A 8 8.64 11.99 -1.23
CA GLU A 8 9.18 10.64 -1.01
C GLU A 8 10.22 10.61 0.11
N GLU A 9 11.15 11.57 0.13
CA GLU A 9 12.12 11.70 1.24
C GLU A 9 11.43 11.87 2.61
N LYS A 10 10.32 12.63 2.66
CA LYS A 10 9.60 12.89 3.91
C LYS A 10 8.81 11.68 4.42
N LEU A 11 8.54 10.68 3.59
CA LEU A 11 7.95 9.40 4.03
C LEU A 11 8.86 8.65 5.02
N TYR A 12 10.17 8.93 5.00
CA TYR A 12 11.16 8.31 5.89
C TYR A 12 11.52 9.17 7.11
N SER A 13 10.79 10.27 7.35
CA SER A 13 11.07 11.16 8.49
C SER A 13 10.92 10.43 9.83
N LYS A 14 11.80 10.71 10.80
CA LYS A 14 11.62 10.25 12.18
C LYS A 14 10.34 10.81 12.82
N ASN A 15 9.83 11.94 12.34
CA ASN A 15 8.64 12.60 12.86
C ASN A 15 7.35 12.03 12.22
N LYS A 16 6.49 11.40 13.02
CA LYS A 16 5.21 10.81 12.57
C LYS A 16 4.29 11.83 11.88
N SER A 17 4.19 13.06 12.40
CA SER A 17 3.35 14.11 11.80
C SER A 17 3.85 14.49 10.39
N VAL A 18 5.17 14.53 10.20
CA VAL A 18 5.78 14.78 8.89
C VAL A 18 5.49 13.63 7.93
N ARG A 19 5.66 12.37 8.36
CA ARG A 19 5.36 11.19 7.54
C ARG A 19 3.90 11.15 7.13
N LEU A 20 2.97 11.41 8.04
CA LEU A 20 1.53 11.42 7.73
C LEU A 20 1.17 12.51 6.71
N LYS A 21 1.75 13.71 6.83
CA LYS A 21 1.57 14.77 5.82
C LYS A 21 2.14 14.35 4.47
N ALA A 22 3.33 13.76 4.45
CA ALA A 22 3.95 13.26 3.23
C ALA A 22 3.11 12.15 2.57
N LEU A 23 2.60 11.21 3.37
CA LEU A 23 1.73 10.13 2.91
C LEU A 23 0.44 10.65 2.29
N LYS A 24 -0.22 11.62 2.94
CA LYS A 24 -1.38 12.32 2.39
C LYS A 24 -1.06 13.00 1.05
N LEU A 25 0.08 13.70 0.99
CA LEU A 25 0.49 14.42 -0.23
C LEU A 25 0.79 13.43 -1.36
N MET A 26 1.51 12.34 -1.09
CA MET A 26 1.83 11.31 -2.08
C MET A 26 0.56 10.64 -2.62
N LEU A 27 -0.35 10.19 -1.74
CA LEU A 27 -1.60 9.55 -2.16
C LEU A 27 -2.45 10.44 -3.08
N LYS A 28 -2.39 11.76 -2.89
CA LYS A 28 -3.12 12.75 -3.70
C LYS A 28 -2.33 13.30 -4.90
N HIS A 29 -1.02 13.03 -5.00
CA HIS A 29 -0.20 13.64 -6.04
C HIS A 29 -0.55 13.01 -7.40
N PRO A 30 -0.84 13.82 -8.44
CA PRO A 30 -1.22 13.30 -9.76
C PRO A 30 -0.11 12.45 -10.37
N ASP A 31 1.16 12.84 -10.17
CA ASP A 31 2.32 12.16 -10.75
C ASP A 31 2.78 10.92 -9.96
N SER A 32 2.08 10.54 -8.89
CA SER A 32 2.43 9.32 -8.16
C SER A 32 2.24 8.08 -9.00
N THR A 33 3.31 7.28 -9.10
CA THR A 33 3.26 5.98 -9.74
C THR A 33 2.43 5.01 -8.90
N SER A 34 1.89 3.97 -9.54
CA SER A 34 1.14 2.93 -8.84
C SER A 34 1.99 2.25 -7.76
N LEU A 35 3.30 2.07 -7.99
CA LEU A 35 4.22 1.56 -6.99
C LEU A 35 4.36 2.49 -5.78
N GLN A 36 4.48 3.80 -5.99
CA GLN A 36 4.53 4.78 -4.90
C GLN A 36 3.23 4.80 -4.09
N LEU A 37 2.08 4.71 -4.76
CA LEU A 37 0.78 4.61 -4.09
C LEU A 37 0.71 3.35 -3.23
N ILE A 38 1.09 2.19 -3.77
CA ILE A 38 1.06 0.92 -3.05
C ILE A 38 2.02 0.93 -1.85
N LYS A 39 3.23 1.47 -2.01
CA LYS A 39 4.15 1.66 -0.87
C LYS A 39 3.53 2.52 0.24
N CYS A 40 2.80 3.57 -0.13
CA CYS A 40 2.09 4.40 0.85
C CYS A 40 0.96 3.63 1.54
N LEU A 41 0.19 2.84 0.78
CA LEU A 41 -0.89 2.01 1.32
C LEU A 41 -0.35 0.89 2.24
N CYS A 42 0.86 0.39 1.98
CA CYS A 42 1.59 -0.56 2.82
C CYS A 42 2.32 0.08 4.02
N SER A 43 2.27 1.40 4.20
CA SER A 43 3.00 2.08 5.27
C SER A 43 2.64 1.56 6.66
N SER A 44 3.63 1.50 7.57
CA SER A 44 3.39 1.22 8.99
C SER A 44 2.48 2.25 9.66
N ASP A 45 2.53 3.49 9.17
CA ASP A 45 1.60 4.54 9.56
C ASP A 45 0.19 4.35 8.98
N ASN A 46 -0.13 3.20 8.36
CA ASN A 46 -1.46 2.83 7.87
C ASN A 46 -2.04 1.55 8.52
N ARG A 47 -1.22 0.77 9.25
CA ARG A 47 -1.52 -0.63 9.61
C ARG A 47 -2.75 -0.86 10.50
N ASN A 48 -3.20 0.13 11.25
CA ASN A 48 -4.33 -0.06 12.16
C ASN A 48 -5.67 0.40 11.60
N PHE A 49 -5.74 0.97 10.39
CA PHE A 49 -6.95 1.66 9.91
C PHE A 49 -7.47 2.74 10.90
N GLU A 50 -6.70 3.08 11.95
CA GLU A 50 -6.94 4.14 12.93
C GLU A 50 -7.10 5.51 12.24
N PHE A 51 -6.64 5.59 10.99
CA PHE A 51 -6.67 6.76 10.14
C PHE A 51 -8.00 6.99 9.43
N PHE A 52 -8.94 6.03 9.44
CA PHE A 52 -10.34 6.32 9.07
C PHE A 52 -10.97 7.36 10.00
N LYS A 53 -10.44 7.57 11.21
CA LYS A 53 -10.90 8.63 12.11
C LYS A 53 -10.21 9.98 11.88
N ILE A 54 -9.05 9.99 11.21
CA ILE A 54 -8.38 11.23 10.79
C ILE A 54 -8.90 11.58 9.39
N PHE A 55 -10.01 12.33 9.38
CA PHE A 55 -10.91 12.71 8.28
C PHE A 55 -10.30 13.07 6.90
N GLU A 56 -8.97 13.27 6.82
CA GLU A 56 -8.27 13.69 5.62
C GLU A 56 -7.45 12.59 4.92
N LEU A 57 -7.01 11.55 5.64
CA LEU A 57 -6.20 10.48 5.06
C LEU A 57 -7.09 9.45 4.35
N GLU A 58 -8.24 9.13 4.92
CA GLU A 58 -9.26 8.26 4.34
C GLU A 58 -9.60 8.66 2.89
N LYS A 59 -9.91 9.94 2.66
CA LYS A 59 -10.21 10.45 1.31
C LYS A 59 -9.03 10.27 0.34
N ALA A 60 -7.81 10.44 0.83
CA ALA A 60 -6.60 10.23 0.02
C ALA A 60 -6.41 8.75 -0.34
N MET A 61 -6.65 7.86 0.62
CA MET A 61 -6.57 6.41 0.41
C MET A 61 -7.66 5.93 -0.54
N HIS A 62 -8.89 6.41 -0.41
CA HIS A 62 -9.98 6.09 -1.33
C HIS A 62 -9.63 6.49 -2.76
N ALA A 63 -9.12 7.70 -2.96
CA ALA A 63 -8.65 8.13 -4.28
C ALA A 63 -7.49 7.27 -4.82
N ALA A 64 -6.60 6.79 -3.95
CA ALA A 64 -5.52 5.89 -4.35
C ALA A 64 -6.03 4.49 -4.73
N TRP A 65 -7.10 3.99 -4.10
CA TRP A 65 -7.70 2.69 -4.44
C TRP A 65 -8.18 2.64 -5.89
N ASP A 66 -8.85 3.69 -6.36
CA ASP A 66 -9.33 3.76 -7.74
C ASP A 66 -8.16 3.82 -8.74
N ARG A 67 -7.06 4.46 -8.36
CA ARG A 67 -5.88 4.63 -9.21
C ARG A 67 -5.02 3.37 -9.35
N ILE A 68 -5.10 2.43 -8.40
CA ILE A 68 -4.35 1.17 -8.49
C ILE A 68 -5.12 0.06 -9.21
N LYS A 69 -6.40 0.28 -9.53
CA LYS A 69 -7.22 -0.68 -10.26
C LYS A 69 -6.64 -0.93 -11.65
N GLY A 70 -6.54 -2.20 -12.04
CA GLY A 70 -6.07 -2.64 -13.35
C GLY A 70 -4.55 -2.60 -13.52
N VAL A 71 -3.76 -2.28 -12.48
CA VAL A 71 -2.31 -2.15 -12.63
C VAL A 71 -1.62 -3.49 -12.87
N THR A 72 -0.76 -3.54 -13.89
CA THR A 72 -0.03 -4.73 -14.32
C THR A 72 1.48 -4.68 -14.08
N ASP A 73 2.00 -3.59 -13.52
CA ASP A 73 3.43 -3.40 -13.25
C ASP A 73 3.97 -4.52 -12.35
N GLU A 74 4.98 -5.23 -12.83
CA GLU A 74 5.59 -6.36 -12.12
C GLU A 74 6.26 -5.97 -10.81
N SER A 75 6.84 -4.76 -10.75
CA SER A 75 7.52 -4.26 -9.55
C SER A 75 6.60 -4.19 -8.33
N ILE A 76 5.30 -4.00 -8.55
CA ILE A 76 4.28 -4.01 -7.51
C ILE A 76 4.09 -5.40 -6.92
N TYR A 77 4.03 -6.45 -7.74
CA TYR A 77 3.82 -7.82 -7.27
C TYR A 77 5.07 -8.33 -6.52
N ILE A 78 6.26 -7.95 -7.00
CA ILE A 78 7.53 -8.18 -6.28
C ILE A 78 7.48 -7.50 -4.91
N TYR A 79 7.16 -6.20 -4.88
CA TYR A 79 7.07 -5.43 -3.65
C TYR A 79 6.06 -6.03 -2.65
N LEU A 80 4.85 -6.38 -3.09
CA LEU A 80 3.81 -6.94 -2.22
C LEU A 80 4.21 -8.32 -1.67
N THR A 81 4.91 -9.12 -2.46
CA THR A 81 5.45 -10.42 -2.03
C THR A 81 6.52 -10.23 -0.96
N ASP A 82 7.45 -9.31 -1.17
CA ASP A 82 8.52 -9.03 -0.21
C ASP A 82 7.98 -8.40 1.07
N PHE A 83 7.01 -7.49 0.95
CA PHE A 83 6.31 -6.89 2.08
C PHE A 83 5.55 -7.95 2.89
N TYR A 84 4.84 -8.87 2.24
CA TYR A 84 4.19 -10.00 2.92
C TYR A 84 5.19 -10.83 3.73
N LYS A 85 6.33 -11.22 3.13
CA LYS A 85 7.36 -12.06 3.77
C LYS A 85 8.04 -11.40 4.98
N GLN A 86 8.03 -10.08 5.09
CA GLN A 86 8.64 -9.38 6.24
C GLN A 86 7.93 -9.69 7.55
N ASP A 87 6.60 -9.87 7.51
CA ASP A 87 5.77 -10.24 8.65
C ASP A 87 4.45 -10.81 8.10
N GLU A 88 4.46 -12.11 7.82
CA GLU A 88 3.34 -12.77 7.13
C GLU A 88 2.02 -12.63 7.91
N GLN A 89 2.09 -12.66 9.24
CA GLN A 89 0.91 -12.56 10.09
C GLN A 89 0.34 -11.14 10.11
N ALA A 90 1.19 -10.12 10.30
CA ALA A 90 0.72 -8.74 10.38
C ALA A 90 0.31 -8.17 9.01
N ASN A 91 0.96 -8.59 7.93
CA ASN A 91 0.78 -7.97 6.61
C ASN A 91 -0.27 -8.66 5.74
N PHE A 92 -0.69 -9.89 6.06
CA PHE A 92 -1.63 -10.67 5.24
C PHE A 92 -2.88 -9.89 4.84
N SER A 93 -3.64 -9.36 5.82
CA SER A 93 -4.93 -8.73 5.54
C SER A 93 -4.80 -7.49 4.67
N LEU A 94 -3.69 -6.76 4.81
CA LEU A 94 -3.40 -5.57 4.02
C LEU A 94 -3.03 -5.95 2.58
N VAL A 95 -2.16 -6.94 2.40
CA VAL A 95 -1.74 -7.42 1.07
C VAL A 95 -2.93 -8.04 0.33
N GLU A 96 -3.76 -8.84 1.02
CA GLU A 96 -5.01 -9.36 0.48
C GLU A 96 -5.90 -8.21 -0.02
N HIS A 97 -6.11 -7.19 0.81
CA HIS A 97 -6.94 -6.05 0.42
C HIS A 97 -6.39 -5.32 -0.81
N ILE A 98 -5.09 -5.07 -0.87
CA ILE A 98 -4.46 -4.40 -2.02
C ILE A 98 -4.63 -5.23 -3.30
N LEU A 99 -4.38 -6.54 -3.24
CA LEU A 99 -4.55 -7.41 -4.41
C LEU A 99 -6.01 -7.45 -4.89
N LEU A 100 -6.97 -7.46 -3.97
CA LEU A 100 -8.40 -7.34 -4.31
C LEU A 100 -8.74 -6.00 -4.95
N LYS A 101 -8.08 -4.90 -4.56
CA LYS A 101 -8.28 -3.57 -5.16
C LYS A 101 -7.63 -3.41 -6.53
N ILE A 102 -6.52 -4.10 -6.79
CA ILE A 102 -5.87 -4.12 -8.12
C ILE A 102 -6.78 -4.79 -9.15
N ASP A 103 -7.53 -5.84 -8.78
CA ASP A 103 -8.58 -6.43 -9.62
C ASP A 103 -8.09 -6.87 -11.02
N THR A 104 -7.00 -7.64 -11.05
CA THR A 104 -6.46 -8.25 -12.27
C THR A 104 -6.29 -9.75 -12.12
N LYS A 105 -6.16 -10.47 -13.24
CA LYS A 105 -5.85 -11.92 -13.22
C LYS A 105 -4.55 -12.21 -12.46
N LYS A 106 -3.49 -11.42 -12.68
CA LYS A 106 -2.20 -11.57 -11.98
C LYS A 106 -2.34 -11.32 -10.48
N ALA A 107 -3.17 -10.36 -10.07
CA ALA A 107 -3.47 -10.12 -8.66
C ALA A 107 -4.23 -11.28 -8.00
N ALA A 108 -5.19 -11.89 -8.71
CA ALA A 108 -5.89 -13.08 -8.24
C ALA A 108 -4.94 -14.29 -8.09
N GLU A 109 -4.05 -14.52 -9.06
CA GLU A 109 -3.03 -15.57 -8.98
C GLU A 109 -2.09 -15.36 -7.78
N GLN A 110 -1.61 -14.13 -7.60
CA GLN A 110 -0.76 -13.77 -6.47
C GLN A 110 -1.48 -13.95 -5.12
N LEU A 111 -2.76 -13.61 -5.05
CA LEU A 111 -3.57 -13.78 -3.85
C LEU A 111 -3.68 -15.27 -3.47
N GLN A 112 -3.88 -16.15 -4.46
CA GLN A 112 -3.94 -17.59 -4.21
C GLN A 112 -2.62 -18.13 -3.66
N ILE A 113 -1.48 -17.67 -4.19
CA ILE A 113 -0.15 -18.05 -3.69
C ILE A 113 0.00 -17.67 -2.21
N ILE A 114 -0.41 -16.46 -1.83
CA ILE A 114 -0.31 -15.96 -0.46
C ILE A 114 -1.25 -16.72 0.48
N LYS A 115 -2.47 -17.04 0.04
CA LYS A 115 -3.44 -17.85 0.82
C LYS A 115 -2.92 -19.26 1.10
N ASN A 116 -2.42 -19.95 0.07
CA ASN A 116 -1.87 -21.29 0.22
C ASN A 116 -0.70 -21.32 1.22
N ARG A 117 0.15 -20.28 1.24
CA ARG A 117 1.26 -20.17 2.19
C ARG A 117 0.79 -19.99 3.63
N LYS A 118 -0.20 -19.12 3.84
CA LYS A 118 -0.81 -18.91 5.17
C LYS A 118 -1.44 -20.19 5.73
N GLU A 119 -2.02 -21.03 4.87
CA GLU A 119 -2.58 -22.32 5.27
C GLU A 119 -1.49 -23.35 5.58
N ALA A 120 -0.42 -23.39 4.78
CA ALA A 120 0.71 -24.29 5.01
C ALA A 120 1.47 -24.00 6.32
N GLY A 121 1.55 -22.74 6.75
CA GLY A 121 2.21 -22.34 8.01
C GLY A 121 1.40 -22.55 9.28
N LYS A 122 0.21 -23.18 9.20
CA LYS A 122 -0.65 -23.50 10.35
C LYS A 122 -0.53 -24.96 10.84
N ASN A 123 0.32 -25.77 10.20
CA ASN A 123 0.67 -27.13 10.62
C ASN A 123 2.03 -27.12 11.34
#